data_AF-A0A815YDW4-F1
#
_entry.id   AF-A0A815YDW4-F1
#
_cell.length_a   1.000
_cell.length_b   1.000
_cell.length_c   1.000
_cell.angle_alpha   90.00
_cell.angle_beta   90.00
_cell.angle_gamma   90.00
#
_symmetry.space_group_name_H-M   'P 1'
#
loop_
_entity.id
_entity.type
_entity.pdbx_description
1 polymer ?
#
loop_
_entity_poly.entity_id
_entity_poly.type
_entity_poly.pdbx_seq_one_letter_code
_entity_poly.pdbx_strand_id
1 'polypeptide(L)'
;MANLIVYIPDIPVNVDDEELEEQIKTRLKTGHRLDVQSVKCYSTLGVAVINMLNEDDKHHLISEVETTVLSKNSGTNISFVEELELDSYIVVDSELKKTLAADEVAQRYANAYKTSKTRRCETVSDQFPNVFRICYKKFAELIQAATTPDFRIDAAFATVYPRADCCFFEDLPTSTNNEKLMSAIAVQLGEPSLHKTSLHTQYNKQSGNAIVIAPKSLRKWAKEATLKIDEHSISKKHKLSYRVLISPVHNDTEVEKILHNKLFHNRVASHKRVNDKLIIELNDINHFHECLDIGGFGIDGKPLAIKPHTRVSDPDSCELDALNWYDTDMLDIKPDITTIINDHQHPIFRFKWNAQNFLQQMNKAAAIPAKGYDLTRHLLRVTVMLNTIGTLRKKQYTVDDTLVKLKLERMQTIGYNHQSKLFTRKTLSQTDFQTPYPKTTVQVVEEDCLVLYEQLMAKGRRPLLLNMANATSPGGGYRKGDGAQEENIFRRSDYYHSLDGELADRTRSERLYYTPKGELKQLKGFGDFYPMEEFGGIY
;
A
#
# COMPACT_ATOMS: atom_id res chain seq x y z
N MET A 1 -20.38 7.07 51.85
CA MET A 1 -21.65 7.56 51.28
C MET A 1 -21.92 6.73 50.03
N ALA A 2 -23.12 6.20 49.87
CA ALA A 2 -23.46 5.40 48.70
C ALA A 2 -23.40 6.27 47.43
N ASN A 3 -22.93 5.70 46.32
CA ASN A 3 -22.80 6.41 45.06
C ASN A 3 -24.16 6.41 44.35
N LEU A 4 -24.95 7.45 44.60
CA LEU A 4 -26.31 7.64 44.05
C LEU A 4 -26.32 8.15 42.60
N ILE A 5 -25.32 7.76 41.80
CA ILE A 5 -25.15 8.23 40.43
C ILE A 5 -25.72 7.19 39.45
N VAL A 6 -26.44 7.68 38.44
CA VAL A 6 -26.86 6.92 37.26
C VAL A 6 -26.34 7.61 36.01
N TYR A 7 -25.85 6.85 35.04
CA TYR A 7 -25.38 7.37 33.76
C TYR A 7 -26.37 7.08 32.64
N ILE A 8 -26.42 7.99 31.67
CA ILE A 8 -27.06 7.77 30.37
C ILE A 8 -25.94 7.81 29.31
N PRO A 9 -25.53 6.68 28.71
CA PRO A 9 -24.34 6.59 27.85
C PRO A 9 -24.54 7.12 26.43
N ASP A 10 -25.78 7.38 26.02
CA ASP A 10 -26.12 7.75 24.66
C ASP A 10 -27.18 8.86 24.68
N ILE A 11 -26.78 10.10 24.95
CA ILE A 11 -27.62 11.29 24.79
C ILE A 11 -27.45 11.95 23.41
N PRO A 12 -28.46 12.65 22.87
CA PRO A 12 -28.34 13.41 21.62
C PRO A 12 -27.20 14.44 21.68
N VAL A 13 -26.43 14.55 20.59
CA VAL A 13 -25.25 15.44 20.48
C VAL A 13 -25.54 16.80 19.85
N ASN A 14 -26.69 16.96 19.18
CA ASN A 14 -27.06 18.19 18.46
C ASN A 14 -28.11 19.03 19.21
N VAL A 15 -28.30 18.76 20.50
CA VAL A 15 -29.22 19.48 21.38
C VAL A 15 -28.40 20.17 22.45
N ASP A 16 -28.78 21.38 22.81
CA ASP A 16 -28.14 22.12 23.89
C ASP A 16 -28.20 21.34 25.21
N ASP A 17 -27.12 21.37 25.99
CA ASP A 17 -27.01 20.57 27.21
C ASP A 17 -28.09 20.99 28.25
N GLU A 18 -28.42 22.27 28.39
CA GLU A 18 -29.45 22.74 29.34
C GLU A 18 -30.84 22.30 28.91
N GLU A 19 -31.14 22.39 27.60
CA GLU A 19 -32.40 21.91 27.05
C GLU A 19 -32.57 20.41 27.31
N LEU A 20 -31.51 19.64 27.07
CA LEU A 20 -31.52 18.20 27.25
C LEU A 20 -31.66 17.79 28.72
N GLU A 21 -31.00 18.52 29.63
CA GLU A 21 -31.15 18.33 31.08
C GLU A 21 -32.61 18.49 31.52
N GLU A 22 -33.29 19.55 31.06
CA GLU A 22 -34.70 19.79 31.40
C GLU A 22 -35.63 18.75 30.78
N GLN A 23 -35.35 18.28 29.55
CA GLN A 23 -36.09 17.19 28.93
C GLN A 23 -35.97 15.89 29.73
N ILE A 24 -34.76 15.54 30.18
CA ILE A 24 -34.52 14.34 30.99
C ILE A 24 -35.23 14.47 32.35
N LYS A 25 -35.06 15.60 33.06
CA LYS A 25 -35.74 15.85 34.35
C LYS A 25 -37.26 15.74 34.22
N THR A 26 -37.83 16.38 33.20
CA THR A 26 -39.27 16.35 32.95
C THR A 26 -39.74 14.93 32.67
N ARG A 27 -38.98 14.15 31.88
CA ARG A 27 -39.31 12.76 31.57
C ARG A 27 -39.28 11.85 32.79
N LEU A 28 -38.26 11.99 33.65
CA LEU A 28 -38.17 11.22 34.89
C LEU A 28 -39.33 11.55 35.83
N LYS A 29 -39.64 12.84 35.99
CA LYS A 29 -40.73 13.30 36.86
C LYS A 29 -42.12 12.90 36.36
N THR A 30 -42.41 13.13 35.09
CA THR A 30 -43.77 12.92 34.54
C THR A 30 -44.00 11.49 34.05
N GLY A 31 -42.97 10.85 33.50
CA GLY A 31 -43.05 9.49 32.95
C GLY A 31 -42.89 8.41 34.00
N HIS A 32 -41.99 8.62 34.96
CA HIS A 32 -41.60 7.60 35.95
C HIS A 32 -41.89 8.00 37.39
N ARG A 33 -42.41 9.23 37.63
CA ARG A 33 -42.69 9.77 38.97
C ARG A 33 -41.46 9.81 39.88
N LEU A 34 -40.29 10.00 39.28
CA LEU A 34 -39.01 10.09 39.98
C LEU A 34 -38.57 11.55 40.09
N ASP A 35 -38.32 12.02 41.30
CA ASP A 35 -37.62 13.28 41.55
C ASP A 35 -36.12 13.01 41.70
N VAL A 36 -35.29 13.87 41.12
CA VAL A 36 -33.83 13.73 41.11
C VAL A 36 -33.16 14.96 41.68
N GLN A 37 -31.97 14.80 42.27
CA GLN A 37 -31.22 15.92 42.82
C GLN A 37 -30.68 16.85 41.73
N SER A 38 -30.14 16.28 40.66
CA SER A 38 -29.70 17.01 39.48
C SER A 38 -29.50 16.08 38.28
N VAL A 39 -29.56 16.67 37.09
CA VAL A 39 -29.14 16.06 35.83
C VAL A 39 -28.08 16.98 35.23
N LYS A 40 -26.99 16.42 34.73
CA LYS A 40 -25.98 17.15 33.97
C LYS A 40 -25.69 16.45 32.65
N CYS A 41 -25.77 17.19 31.55
CA CYS A 41 -25.46 16.68 30.21
C CYS A 41 -24.04 17.04 29.79
N TYR A 42 -23.40 16.11 29.08
CA TYR A 42 -22.08 16.26 28.48
C TYR A 42 -22.19 15.79 27.03
N SER A 43 -22.82 16.62 26.20
CA SER A 43 -23.05 16.36 24.77
C SER A 43 -21.79 15.87 24.05
N THR A 44 -20.63 16.49 24.28
CA THR A 44 -19.34 16.09 23.67
C THR A 44 -18.95 14.64 23.94
N LEU A 45 -19.29 14.11 25.12
CA LEU A 45 -19.07 12.73 25.53
C LEU A 45 -20.25 11.81 25.17
N GLY A 46 -21.37 12.39 24.76
CA GLY A 46 -22.64 11.68 24.56
C GLY A 46 -23.20 11.12 25.86
N VAL A 47 -22.91 11.73 27.02
CA VAL A 47 -23.30 11.20 28.34
C VAL A 47 -24.11 12.20 29.15
N ALA A 48 -25.13 11.73 29.88
CA ALA A 48 -25.71 12.47 31.01
C ALA A 48 -25.47 11.76 32.33
N VAL A 49 -25.37 12.54 33.41
CA VAL A 49 -25.19 12.09 34.79
C VAL A 49 -26.39 12.52 35.60
N ILE A 50 -27.05 11.56 36.25
CA ILE A 50 -28.19 11.79 37.13
C ILE A 50 -27.74 11.53 38.57
N ASN A 51 -27.96 12.50 39.45
CA ASN A 51 -27.80 12.33 40.88
C ASN A 51 -29.16 11.99 41.49
N MET A 52 -29.31 10.77 41.99
CA MET A 52 -30.53 10.24 42.58
C MET A 52 -30.67 10.68 44.04
N LEU A 53 -31.91 10.73 44.55
CA LEU A 53 -32.18 11.08 45.95
C LEU A 53 -32.01 9.90 46.92
N ASN A 54 -32.22 8.67 46.45
CA ASN A 54 -32.15 7.45 47.24
C ASN A 54 -31.78 6.24 46.36
N GLU A 55 -31.38 5.13 46.99
CA GLU A 55 -30.94 3.90 46.30
C GLU A 55 -32.10 3.12 45.67
N ASP A 56 -33.31 3.19 46.22
CA ASP A 56 -34.47 2.46 45.70
C ASP A 56 -34.86 2.99 44.31
N ASP A 57 -34.92 4.31 44.14
CA ASP A 57 -35.18 4.97 42.86
C ASP A 57 -34.06 4.71 41.85
N LYS A 58 -32.81 4.67 42.31
CA LYS A 58 -31.65 4.29 41.47
C LYS A 58 -31.81 2.87 40.95
N HIS A 59 -32.12 1.92 41.83
CA HIS A 59 -32.31 0.52 41.48
C HIS A 59 -33.48 0.36 40.50
N HIS A 60 -34.62 1.02 40.77
CA HIS A 60 -35.78 1.01 39.88
C HIS A 60 -35.42 1.53 38.49
N LEU A 61 -34.68 2.64 38.40
CA LEU A 61 -34.31 3.24 37.12
C LEU A 61 -33.38 2.34 36.27
N ILE A 62 -32.41 1.69 36.92
CA ILE A 62 -31.42 0.83 36.23
C ILE A 62 -32.02 -0.54 35.89
N SER A 63 -32.78 -1.15 36.81
CA SER A 63 -33.15 -2.56 36.71
C SER A 63 -34.58 -2.81 36.25
N GLU A 64 -35.48 -1.84 36.42
CA GLU A 64 -36.90 -2.01 36.06
C GLU A 64 -37.29 -1.14 34.87
N VAL A 65 -36.84 0.11 34.84
CA VAL A 65 -37.07 1.00 33.69
C VAL A 65 -36.14 0.61 32.55
N GLU A 66 -34.83 0.49 32.81
CA GLU A 66 -33.72 0.18 31.87
C GLU A 66 -33.56 1.17 30.72
N THR A 67 -34.63 1.45 29.97
CA THR A 67 -34.69 2.36 28.83
C THR A 67 -35.97 3.18 28.82
N THR A 68 -35.92 4.39 28.24
CA THR A 68 -37.12 5.20 28.03
C THR A 68 -37.01 6.05 26.77
N VAL A 69 -38.16 6.35 26.16
CA VAL A 69 -38.26 7.33 25.08
C VAL A 69 -38.11 8.73 25.67
N LEU A 70 -37.09 9.48 25.26
CA LEU A 70 -36.80 10.83 25.75
C LEU A 70 -37.77 11.87 25.15
N SER A 71 -37.90 11.89 23.82
CA SER A 71 -38.84 12.74 23.08
C SER A 71 -39.74 11.90 22.19
N LYS A 72 -41.06 12.11 22.30
CA LYS A 72 -42.05 11.40 21.49
C LYS A 72 -41.96 11.76 20.00
N ASN A 73 -41.44 12.95 19.68
CA ASN A 73 -41.35 13.44 18.31
C ASN A 73 -40.11 12.90 17.57
N SER A 74 -38.99 12.65 18.28
CA SER A 74 -37.76 12.13 17.67
C SER A 74 -37.59 10.61 17.78
N GLY A 75 -38.38 9.94 18.64
CA GLY A 75 -38.24 8.51 18.90
C GLY A 75 -36.91 8.13 19.58
N THR A 76 -36.21 9.09 20.18
CA THR A 76 -34.90 8.85 20.80
C THR A 76 -35.08 8.04 22.08
N ASN A 77 -34.53 6.82 22.12
CA ASN A 77 -34.41 6.04 23.35
C ASN A 77 -33.10 6.38 24.07
N ILE A 78 -33.19 6.47 25.39
CA ILE A 78 -32.06 6.54 26.31
C ILE A 78 -32.09 5.32 27.24
N SER A 79 -30.92 4.90 27.70
CA SER A 79 -30.75 3.80 28.67
C SER A 79 -30.12 4.31 29.96
N PHE A 80 -30.33 3.58 31.05
CA PHE A 80 -29.81 3.89 32.37
C PHE A 80 -28.83 2.80 32.81
N VAL A 81 -27.63 3.20 33.22
CA VAL A 81 -26.57 2.26 33.64
C VAL A 81 -25.89 2.74 34.92
N GLU A 82 -25.45 1.79 35.74
CA GLU A 82 -24.68 2.10 36.95
C GLU A 82 -23.22 2.46 36.63
N GLU A 83 -22.62 1.74 35.69
CA GLU A 83 -21.24 1.93 35.28
C GLU A 83 -21.15 2.40 33.84
N LEU A 84 -20.20 3.31 33.60
CA LEU A 84 -19.94 3.87 32.28
C LEU A 84 -18.58 3.41 31.79
N GLU A 85 -18.51 2.93 30.56
CA GLU A 85 -17.25 2.65 29.88
C GLU A 85 -16.51 3.96 29.59
N LEU A 86 -15.32 4.11 30.15
CA LEU A 86 -14.50 5.33 30.05
C LEU A 86 -13.30 5.17 29.10
N ASP A 87 -13.29 4.11 28.29
CA ASP A 87 -12.20 3.86 27.36
C ASP A 87 -11.98 5.04 26.43
N SER A 88 -10.73 5.48 26.39
CA SER A 88 -10.32 6.65 25.65
C SER A 88 -8.97 6.38 25.04
N TYR A 89 -8.64 7.16 24.01
CA TYR A 89 -7.44 6.92 23.24
C TYR A 89 -6.62 8.21 23.12
N ILE A 90 -5.31 8.05 23.11
CA ILE A 90 -4.35 9.12 22.89
C ILE A 90 -3.67 8.82 21.55
N VAL A 91 -3.75 9.77 20.64
CA VAL A 91 -3.02 9.72 19.37
C VAL A 91 -1.93 10.76 19.41
N VAL A 92 -0.69 10.32 19.22
CA VAL A 92 0.45 11.22 19.11
C VAL A 92 0.77 11.43 17.63
N ASP A 93 1.07 12.66 17.23
CA ASP A 93 1.42 12.97 15.85
C ASP A 93 2.73 12.28 15.44
N SER A 94 2.79 11.91 14.17
CA SER A 94 3.81 11.07 13.54
C SER A 94 5.22 11.68 13.45
N GLU A 95 5.42 12.93 13.87
CA GLU A 95 6.72 13.63 13.81
C GLU A 95 7.75 13.15 14.86
N LEU A 96 7.44 12.09 15.62
CA LEU A 96 8.34 11.57 16.65
C LEU A 96 9.53 10.82 16.04
N LYS A 97 10.74 11.25 16.43
CA LYS A 97 12.01 10.60 16.06
C LYS A 97 12.26 9.26 16.78
N LYS A 98 11.49 8.96 17.84
CA LYS A 98 11.62 7.76 18.68
C LYS A 98 10.25 7.15 18.98
N THR A 99 10.18 5.83 19.11
CA THR A 99 9.00 5.14 19.63
C THR A 99 8.79 5.50 21.10
N LEU A 100 7.57 5.83 21.48
CA LEU A 100 7.20 6.17 22.87
C LEU A 100 6.72 4.92 23.61
N ALA A 101 7.18 4.75 24.85
CA ALA A 101 6.63 3.74 25.74
C ALA A 101 5.30 4.22 26.35
N ALA A 102 4.35 3.30 26.57
CA ALA A 102 3.04 3.64 27.11
C ALA A 102 3.11 4.33 28.49
N ASP A 103 4.08 3.96 29.33
CA ASP A 103 4.32 4.59 30.63
C ASP A 103 4.79 6.05 30.49
N GLU A 104 5.60 6.35 29.47
CA GLU A 104 6.03 7.73 29.17
C GLU A 104 4.81 8.58 28.80
N VAL A 105 3.92 8.06 27.94
CA VAL A 105 2.68 8.74 27.54
C VAL A 105 1.76 8.95 28.75
N ALA A 106 1.59 7.93 29.60
CA ALA A 106 0.79 8.03 30.82
C ALA A 106 1.30 9.13 31.75
N GLN A 107 2.62 9.22 31.92
CA GLN A 107 3.26 10.23 32.77
C GLN A 107 3.07 11.65 32.21
N ARG A 108 3.17 11.83 30.89
CA ARG A 108 2.96 13.12 30.22
C ARG A 108 1.50 13.56 30.31
N TYR A 109 0.57 12.63 30.06
CA TYR A 109 -0.85 12.86 30.28
C TYR A 109 -1.10 13.31 31.74
N ALA A 110 -0.57 12.57 32.72
CA ALA A 110 -0.84 12.85 34.13
C ALA A 110 -0.35 14.24 34.55
N ASN A 111 0.78 14.67 33.99
CA ASN A 111 1.30 16.03 34.19
C ASN A 111 0.42 17.10 33.53
N ALA A 112 -0.01 16.88 32.28
CA ALA A 112 -0.84 17.83 31.53
C ALA A 112 -2.19 18.08 32.21
N TYR A 113 -2.84 17.01 32.69
CA TYR A 113 -4.17 17.08 33.30
C TYR A 113 -4.16 17.13 34.83
N LYS A 114 -2.98 17.12 35.47
CA LYS A 114 -2.82 17.13 36.94
C LYS A 114 -3.53 15.95 37.64
N THR A 115 -3.42 14.76 37.07
CA THR A 115 -4.07 13.53 37.57
C THR A 115 -3.07 12.60 38.25
N SER A 116 -3.55 11.49 38.84
CA SER A 116 -2.65 10.46 39.38
C SER A 116 -1.69 9.91 38.33
N LYS A 117 -0.46 9.60 38.73
CA LYS A 117 0.58 9.01 37.87
C LYS A 117 0.37 7.52 37.59
N THR A 118 -0.43 6.81 38.38
CA THR A 118 -0.63 5.35 38.30
C THR A 118 -1.72 4.93 37.31
N ARG A 119 -1.71 5.51 36.11
CA ARG A 119 -2.72 5.21 35.09
C ARG A 119 -2.32 3.99 34.26
N ARG A 120 -3.30 3.15 33.94
CA ARG A 120 -3.13 2.10 32.94
C ARG A 120 -3.19 2.75 31.55
N CYS A 121 -2.07 2.68 30.85
CA CYS A 121 -1.90 3.10 29.48
C CYS A 121 -1.27 1.95 28.72
N GLU A 122 -1.78 1.60 27.54
CA GLU A 122 -1.27 0.51 26.73
C GLU A 122 -1.19 0.93 25.26
N THR A 123 -0.13 0.52 24.57
CA THR A 123 -0.04 0.67 23.11
C THR A 123 -1.11 -0.21 22.48
N VAL A 124 -1.90 0.36 21.58
CA VAL A 124 -3.05 -0.33 20.98
C VAL A 124 -2.61 -1.41 19.98
N SER A 125 -1.55 -1.13 19.22
CA SER A 125 -0.99 -2.06 18.25
C SER A 125 0.42 -1.66 17.86
N ASP A 126 1.30 -2.64 17.67
CA ASP A 126 2.66 -2.42 17.14
C ASP A 126 2.64 -1.82 15.72
N GLN A 127 1.55 -2.02 14.96
CA GLN A 127 1.38 -1.41 13.63
C GLN A 127 0.98 0.08 13.69
N PHE A 128 0.54 0.54 14.86
CA PHE A 128 0.12 1.92 15.13
C PHE A 128 0.74 2.39 16.47
N PRO A 129 2.08 2.46 16.55
CA PRO A 129 2.80 2.65 17.81
C PRO A 129 2.59 4.05 18.43
N ASN A 130 1.94 4.95 17.70
CA ASN A 130 1.57 6.29 18.12
C ASN A 130 0.15 6.36 18.75
N VAL A 131 -0.54 5.22 18.86
CA VAL A 131 -1.90 5.14 19.40
C VAL A 131 -1.92 4.35 20.70
N PHE A 132 -2.45 4.96 21.75
CA PHE A 132 -2.46 4.43 23.10
C PHE A 132 -3.89 4.42 23.66
N ARG A 133 -4.25 3.37 24.38
CA ARG A 133 -5.50 3.33 25.17
C ARG A 133 -5.20 3.78 26.58
N ILE A 134 -6.04 4.66 27.12
CA ILE A 134 -5.96 5.14 28.49
C ILE A 134 -7.28 4.87 29.22
N CYS A 135 -7.19 4.23 30.38
CA CYS A 135 -8.36 3.91 31.20
C CYS A 135 -8.52 4.96 32.32
N TYR A 136 -9.70 5.58 32.41
CA TYR A 136 -10.04 6.51 33.49
C TYR A 136 -10.65 5.76 34.68
N LYS A 137 -10.33 6.22 35.90
CA LYS A 137 -10.97 5.71 37.14
C LYS A 137 -12.21 6.49 37.54
N LYS A 138 -12.33 7.74 37.09
CA LYS A 138 -13.39 8.67 37.49
C LYS A 138 -13.86 9.47 36.29
N PHE A 139 -15.18 9.63 36.17
CA PHE A 139 -15.80 10.44 35.11
C PHE A 139 -15.33 11.90 35.12
N ALA A 140 -15.07 12.49 36.29
CA ALA A 140 -14.58 13.87 36.40
C ALA A 140 -13.25 14.12 35.65
N GLU A 141 -12.38 13.12 35.60
CA GLU A 141 -11.10 13.21 34.88
C GLU A 141 -11.28 13.19 33.35
N LEU A 142 -12.34 12.53 32.88
CA LEU A 142 -12.71 12.46 31.46
C LEU A 142 -13.24 13.82 30.96
N ILE A 143 -14.01 14.53 31.78
CA ILE A 143 -14.57 15.85 31.45
C ILE A 143 -13.44 16.84 31.10
N GLN A 144 -12.37 16.87 31.92
CA GLN A 144 -11.24 17.77 31.70
C GLN A 144 -10.53 17.48 30.36
N ALA A 145 -10.36 16.21 30.02
CA ALA A 145 -9.80 15.81 28.74
C ALA A 145 -10.71 16.16 27.56
N ALA A 146 -12.03 16.08 27.74
CA ALA A 146 -13.00 16.46 26.71
C ALA A 146 -13.03 17.96 26.43
N THR A 147 -12.82 18.81 27.44
CA THR A 147 -12.77 20.27 27.25
C THR A 147 -11.48 20.73 26.59
N THR A 148 -10.34 20.11 26.93
CA THR A 148 -9.02 20.44 26.36
C THR A 148 -8.31 19.15 25.94
N PRO A 149 -8.60 18.59 24.76
CA PRO A 149 -8.12 17.26 24.36
C PRO A 149 -6.65 17.23 23.97
N ASP A 150 -6.06 18.37 23.62
CA ASP A 150 -4.69 18.42 23.12
C ASP A 150 -3.68 18.74 24.22
N PHE A 151 -2.54 18.05 24.17
CA PHE A 151 -1.37 18.32 25.00
C PHE A 151 -0.07 18.02 24.24
N ARG A 152 1.08 18.39 24.82
CA ARG A 152 2.39 18.19 24.19
C ARG A 152 3.16 17.03 24.80
N ILE A 153 3.82 16.27 23.92
CA ILE A 153 4.83 15.27 24.26
C ILE A 153 6.11 15.67 23.51
N ASP A 154 7.06 16.25 24.25
CA ASP A 154 8.28 16.85 23.70
C ASP A 154 7.95 17.90 22.61
N ALA A 155 8.28 17.62 21.35
CA ALA A 155 7.99 18.48 20.21
C ALA A 155 6.67 18.14 19.49
N ALA A 156 6.07 16.98 19.78
CA ALA A 156 4.87 16.49 19.10
C ALA A 156 3.59 16.89 19.84
N PHE A 157 2.50 17.02 19.09
CA PHE A 157 1.15 17.13 19.64
C PHE A 157 0.56 15.75 19.89
N ALA A 158 -0.18 15.64 20.99
CA ALA A 158 -0.97 14.47 21.33
C ALA A 158 -2.42 14.90 21.57
N THR A 159 -3.35 14.18 20.98
CA THR A 159 -4.80 14.44 21.09
C THR A 159 -5.47 13.30 21.83
N VAL A 160 -6.26 13.63 22.83
CA VAL A 160 -7.11 12.71 23.56
C VAL A 160 -8.47 12.62 22.86
N TYR A 161 -8.88 11.39 22.56
CA TYR A 161 -10.23 11.04 22.11
C TYR A 161 -10.97 10.43 23.30
N PRO A 162 -11.68 11.25 24.09
CA PRO A 162 -12.36 10.79 25.28
C PRO A 162 -13.57 9.94 24.91
N ARG A 163 -13.80 8.85 25.65
CA ARG A 163 -14.94 7.93 25.44
C ARG A 163 -15.12 7.57 23.97
N ALA A 164 -14.14 6.89 23.43
CA ALA A 164 -14.08 6.53 22.02
C ALA A 164 -14.00 5.01 21.83
N ASP A 165 -14.37 4.56 20.65
CA ASP A 165 -14.12 3.20 20.18
C ASP A 165 -12.87 3.21 19.29
N CYS A 166 -12.06 2.16 19.40
CA CYS A 166 -10.98 1.87 18.47
C CYS A 166 -11.35 0.65 17.65
N CYS A 167 -11.31 0.78 16.33
CA CYS A 167 -11.50 -0.33 15.42
C CYS A 167 -10.44 -0.38 14.32
N PHE A 168 -10.31 -1.55 13.73
CA PHE A 168 -9.37 -1.85 12.67
C PHE A 168 -10.10 -2.33 11.43
N PHE A 169 -9.50 -2.02 10.29
CA PHE A 169 -9.84 -2.59 9.00
C PHE A 169 -8.58 -3.23 8.44
N GLU A 170 -8.72 -4.43 7.89
CA GLU A 170 -7.59 -5.19 7.36
C GLU A 170 -7.74 -5.44 5.87
N ASP A 171 -6.61 -5.64 5.19
CA ASP A 171 -6.58 -5.98 3.78
C ASP A 171 -7.25 -4.93 2.86
N LEU A 172 -7.25 -3.64 3.26
CA LEU A 172 -7.90 -2.56 2.51
C LEU A 172 -7.31 -2.45 1.09
N PRO A 173 -8.09 -2.15 0.03
CA PRO A 173 -7.62 -2.04 -1.35
C PRO A 173 -6.33 -1.21 -1.49
N THR A 174 -5.44 -1.57 -2.42
CA THR A 174 -4.14 -0.89 -2.63
C THR A 174 -4.28 0.59 -3.01
N SER A 175 -5.42 0.95 -3.59
CA SER A 175 -5.86 2.32 -3.88
C SER A 175 -6.20 3.15 -2.63
N THR A 176 -6.22 2.55 -1.43
CA THR A 176 -6.62 3.22 -0.19
C THR A 176 -5.52 4.12 0.35
N ASN A 177 -5.92 5.30 0.83
CA ASN A 177 -5.11 6.22 1.61
C ASN A 177 -5.98 6.84 2.74
N ASN A 178 -5.39 7.69 3.59
CA ASN A 178 -6.13 8.33 4.69
C ASN A 178 -7.33 9.16 4.21
N GLU A 179 -7.19 9.88 3.09
CA GLU A 179 -8.27 10.71 2.55
C GLU A 179 -9.44 9.84 2.09
N LYS A 180 -9.16 8.78 1.33
CA LYS A 180 -10.15 7.84 0.83
C LYS A 180 -10.84 7.08 1.96
N LEU A 181 -10.09 6.70 2.99
CA LEU A 181 -10.63 6.11 4.20
C LEU A 181 -11.61 7.07 4.90
N MET A 182 -11.21 8.32 5.12
CA MET A 182 -12.07 9.34 5.72
C MET A 182 -13.32 9.62 4.87
N SER A 183 -13.17 9.72 3.54
CA SER A 183 -14.29 9.91 2.61
C SER A 183 -15.27 8.74 2.63
N ALA A 184 -14.77 7.50 2.68
CA ALA A 184 -15.63 6.32 2.78
C ALA A 184 -16.46 6.33 4.08
N ILE A 185 -15.85 6.73 5.19
CA ILE A 185 -16.55 6.88 6.47
C ILE A 185 -17.60 8.00 6.36
N ALA A 186 -17.24 9.16 5.82
CA ALA A 186 -18.17 10.29 5.65
C ALA A 186 -19.42 9.89 4.86
N VAL A 187 -19.22 9.25 3.70
CA VAL A 187 -20.30 8.74 2.84
C VAL A 187 -21.20 7.78 3.62
N GLN A 188 -20.62 6.88 4.41
CA GLN A 188 -21.40 5.90 5.18
C GLN A 188 -22.19 6.54 6.33
N LEU A 189 -21.69 7.64 6.91
CA LEU A 189 -22.44 8.43 7.90
C LEU A 189 -23.51 9.32 7.27
N GLY A 190 -23.54 9.44 5.94
CA GLY A 190 -24.41 10.35 5.20
C GLY A 190 -23.98 11.81 5.30
N GLU A 191 -22.69 12.06 5.54
CA GLU A 191 -22.10 13.39 5.66
C GLU A 191 -21.26 13.71 4.41
N PRO A 192 -21.28 14.96 3.90
CA PRO A 192 -20.49 15.33 2.73
C PRO A 192 -18.98 15.28 2.99
N SER A 193 -18.57 15.57 4.23
CA SER A 193 -17.20 15.48 4.71
C SER A 193 -17.19 15.41 6.24
N LEU A 194 -16.10 14.90 6.81
CA LEU A 194 -15.87 14.86 8.25
C LEU A 194 -14.75 15.83 8.61
N HIS A 195 -14.90 16.51 9.76
CA HIS A 195 -13.84 17.35 10.28
C HIS A 195 -12.71 16.46 10.83
N LYS A 196 -11.44 16.87 10.68
CA LYS A 196 -10.28 16.09 11.14
C LYS A 196 -10.26 15.83 12.65
N THR A 197 -11.01 16.60 13.42
CA THR A 197 -11.15 16.45 14.88
C THR A 197 -12.36 15.60 15.28
N SER A 198 -13.24 15.22 14.35
CA SER A 198 -14.43 14.43 14.66
C SER A 198 -14.09 12.97 14.98
N LEU A 199 -13.04 12.45 14.37
CA LEU A 199 -12.48 11.12 14.60
C LEU A 199 -11.05 11.08 14.05
N HIS A 200 -10.27 10.10 14.49
CA HIS A 200 -8.95 9.83 13.94
C HIS A 200 -9.01 8.67 12.96
N THR A 201 -8.31 8.79 11.84
CA THR A 201 -8.02 7.69 10.93
C THR A 201 -6.53 7.63 10.64
N GLN A 202 -5.96 6.44 10.64
CA GLN A 202 -4.60 6.22 10.17
C GLN A 202 -4.53 4.92 9.38
N TYR A 203 -4.07 5.02 8.13
CA TYR A 203 -3.82 3.93 7.22
C TYR A 203 -2.34 3.57 7.22
N ASN A 204 -2.04 2.32 7.51
CA ASN A 204 -0.71 1.75 7.37
C ASN A 204 -0.60 1.08 6.00
N LYS A 205 0.07 1.77 5.06
CA LYS A 205 0.27 1.27 3.68
C LYS A 205 1.11 -0.02 3.63
N GLN A 206 1.97 -0.28 4.61
CA GLN A 206 2.81 -1.49 4.63
C GLN A 206 2.03 -2.75 4.98
N SER A 207 1.13 -2.67 5.97
CA SER A 207 0.27 -3.79 6.31
C SER A 207 -1.00 -3.84 5.47
N GLY A 208 -1.40 -2.72 4.86
CA GLY A 208 -2.70 -2.57 4.21
C GLY A 208 -3.84 -2.52 5.23
N ASN A 209 -3.53 -2.16 6.48
CA ASN A 209 -4.49 -2.07 7.57
C ASN A 209 -4.74 -0.61 7.94
N ALA A 210 -5.90 -0.34 8.51
CA ALA A 210 -6.25 0.96 9.04
C ALA A 210 -6.73 0.85 10.48
N ILE A 211 -6.50 1.92 11.25
CA ILE A 211 -7.10 2.15 12.56
C ILE A 211 -8.03 3.36 12.47
N VAL A 212 -9.17 3.26 13.14
CA VAL A 212 -10.13 4.35 13.30
C VAL A 212 -10.45 4.50 14.78
N ILE A 213 -10.28 5.71 15.31
CA ILE A 213 -10.69 6.09 16.66
C ILE A 213 -11.85 7.06 16.53
N ALA A 214 -13.03 6.64 16.95
CA ALA A 214 -14.24 7.44 16.82
C ALA A 214 -14.91 7.63 18.19
N PRO A 215 -15.33 8.85 18.56
CA PRO A 215 -16.12 9.07 19.77
C PRO A 215 -17.37 8.19 19.80
N LYS A 216 -17.71 7.60 20.95
CA LYS A 216 -18.93 6.79 21.10
C LYS A 216 -20.21 7.62 20.88
N SER A 217 -20.13 8.95 21.01
CA SER A 217 -21.21 9.87 20.66
C SER A 217 -21.59 9.83 19.17
N LEU A 218 -20.69 9.35 18.29
CA LEU A 218 -20.94 9.16 16.86
C LEU A 218 -21.75 7.88 16.59
N ARG A 219 -23.01 7.85 17.06
CA ARG A 219 -23.83 6.63 17.12
C ARG A 219 -24.04 5.89 15.80
N LYS A 220 -24.12 6.63 14.69
CA LYS A 220 -24.23 6.03 13.34
C LYS A 220 -23.04 5.09 13.11
N TRP A 221 -21.81 5.58 13.37
CA TRP A 221 -20.58 4.79 13.24
C TRP A 221 -20.52 3.61 14.22
N ALA A 222 -20.96 3.82 15.47
CA ALA A 222 -20.93 2.77 16.50
C ALA A 222 -21.69 1.50 16.04
N LYS A 223 -22.83 1.69 15.34
CA LYS A 223 -23.69 0.61 14.83
C LYS A 223 -23.17 -0.07 13.55
N GLU A 224 -22.24 0.55 12.82
CA GLU A 224 -21.71 -0.03 11.60
C GLU A 224 -20.81 -1.24 11.89
N ALA A 225 -21.05 -2.35 11.19
CA ALA A 225 -20.25 -3.57 11.29
C ALA A 225 -19.19 -3.70 10.18
N THR A 226 -19.32 -2.92 9.10
CA THR A 226 -18.44 -2.97 7.92
C THR A 226 -18.20 -1.57 7.39
N LEU A 227 -17.16 -1.37 6.60
CA LEU A 227 -16.88 -0.16 5.83
C LEU A 227 -16.81 -0.50 4.35
N LYS A 228 -17.45 0.29 3.47
CA LYS A 228 -17.41 0.09 2.02
C LYS A 228 -16.34 0.96 1.36
N ILE A 229 -15.40 0.36 0.63
CA ILE A 229 -14.34 1.04 -0.14
C ILE A 229 -14.17 0.35 -1.49
N ASP A 230 -14.23 1.09 -2.61
CA ASP A 230 -14.07 0.56 -3.97
C ASP A 230 -14.89 -0.72 -4.23
N GLU A 231 -16.18 -0.69 -3.90
CA GLU A 231 -17.10 -1.84 -3.96
C GLU A 231 -16.80 -3.01 -3.01
N HIS A 232 -15.73 -2.97 -2.22
CA HIS A 232 -15.43 -3.97 -1.21
C HIS A 232 -16.08 -3.60 0.13
N SER A 233 -16.78 -4.55 0.74
CA SER A 233 -17.24 -4.44 2.13
C SER A 233 -16.22 -5.08 3.06
N ILE A 234 -15.64 -4.29 3.96
CA ILE A 234 -14.54 -4.67 4.84
C ILE A 234 -15.05 -4.66 6.28
N SER A 235 -14.89 -5.75 7.01
CA SER A 235 -15.39 -5.85 8.39
C SER A 235 -14.65 -4.94 9.37
N LYS A 236 -15.41 -4.30 10.25
CA LYS A 236 -14.91 -3.55 11.41
C LYS A 236 -14.46 -4.55 12.47
N LYS A 237 -13.18 -4.53 12.85
CA LYS A 237 -12.59 -5.42 13.84
C LYS A 237 -12.18 -4.67 15.11
N HIS A 238 -12.22 -5.33 16.26
CA HIS A 238 -11.76 -4.77 17.55
C HIS A 238 -10.26 -5.00 17.82
N LYS A 239 -9.64 -5.93 17.08
CA LYS A 239 -8.20 -6.20 17.11
C LYS A 239 -7.72 -6.59 15.71
N LEU A 240 -6.45 -6.37 15.42
CA LEU A 240 -5.80 -6.91 14.23
C LEU A 240 -5.64 -8.43 14.36
N SER A 241 -5.75 -9.12 13.23
CA SER A 241 -5.44 -10.53 13.09
C SER A 241 -3.93 -10.76 13.17
N TYR A 242 -3.52 -11.77 13.93
CA TYR A 242 -2.11 -12.10 14.13
C TYR A 242 -1.62 -13.05 13.05
N ARG A 243 -1.17 -12.52 11.92
CA ARG A 243 -0.82 -13.33 10.75
C ARG A 243 0.69 -13.46 10.58
N VAL A 244 1.16 -14.69 10.42
CA VAL A 244 2.54 -14.99 10.02
C VAL A 244 2.59 -15.56 8.61
N LEU A 245 3.68 -15.28 7.91
CA LEU A 245 4.02 -15.83 6.60
C LEU A 245 5.09 -16.90 6.78
N ILE A 246 4.81 -18.11 6.30
CA ILE A 246 5.76 -19.22 6.26
C ILE A 246 6.21 -19.41 4.82
N SER A 247 7.52 -19.43 4.59
CA SER A 247 8.12 -19.54 3.25
C SER A 247 9.56 -20.06 3.32
N PRO A 248 10.03 -20.86 2.33
CA PRO A 248 9.30 -21.41 1.20
C PRO A 248 8.60 -22.75 1.55
N VAL A 249 7.29 -22.83 1.35
CA VAL A 249 6.50 -24.06 1.46
C VAL A 249 6.52 -24.80 0.13
N HIS A 250 7.40 -25.80 0.04
CA HIS A 250 7.55 -26.61 -1.18
C HIS A 250 6.26 -27.35 -1.57
N ASN A 251 6.07 -27.61 -2.87
CA ASN A 251 4.85 -28.21 -3.40
C ASN A 251 4.53 -29.60 -2.81
N ASP A 252 5.55 -30.35 -2.41
CA ASP A 252 5.45 -31.67 -1.78
C ASP A 252 5.28 -31.61 -0.25
N THR A 253 5.43 -30.44 0.37
CA THR A 253 5.13 -30.26 1.79
C THR A 253 3.62 -30.15 2.01
N GLU A 254 3.06 -31.12 2.72
CA GLU A 254 1.68 -31.09 3.19
C GLU A 254 1.49 -29.98 4.23
N VAL A 255 0.49 -29.12 4.03
CA VAL A 255 0.17 -28.01 4.93
C VAL A 255 -0.14 -28.53 6.34
N GLU A 256 -0.81 -29.67 6.45
CA GLU A 256 -1.14 -30.28 7.74
C GLU A 256 0.10 -30.57 8.60
N LYS A 257 1.22 -30.98 8.01
CA LYS A 257 2.46 -31.17 8.77
C LYS A 257 2.95 -29.87 9.40
N ILE A 258 2.76 -28.74 8.70
CA ILE A 258 3.08 -27.41 9.22
C ILE A 258 2.13 -27.07 10.36
N LEU A 259 0.81 -27.23 10.18
CA LEU A 259 -0.19 -26.87 11.19
C LEU A 259 -0.10 -27.73 12.47
N HIS A 260 0.33 -29.00 12.36
CA HIS A 260 0.55 -29.89 13.50
C HIS A 260 1.90 -29.67 14.18
N ASN A 261 2.76 -28.80 13.65
CA ASN A 261 3.99 -28.43 14.34
C ASN A 261 3.66 -27.80 15.70
N LYS A 262 4.48 -28.07 16.72
CA LYS A 262 4.32 -27.54 18.08
C LYS A 262 4.15 -26.01 18.14
N LEU A 263 4.66 -25.28 17.14
CA LEU A 263 4.49 -23.83 17.02
C LEU A 263 3.05 -23.41 16.75
N PHE A 264 2.29 -24.21 16.02
CA PHE A 264 0.97 -23.86 15.48
C PHE A 264 -0.17 -24.71 16.06
N HIS A 265 0.13 -25.87 16.63
CA HIS A 265 -0.89 -26.80 17.12
C HIS A 265 -1.88 -26.14 18.10
N ASN A 266 -3.19 -26.21 17.79
CA ASN A 266 -4.29 -25.56 18.52
C ASN A 266 -4.18 -24.03 18.68
N ARG A 267 -3.28 -23.38 17.93
CA ARG A 267 -3.01 -21.93 17.99
C ARG A 267 -3.41 -21.21 16.70
N VAL A 268 -3.88 -21.94 15.70
CA VAL A 268 -4.30 -21.41 14.39
C VAL A 268 -5.80 -21.12 14.37
N ALA A 269 -6.15 -19.89 14.04
CA ALA A 269 -7.52 -19.46 13.75
C ALA A 269 -7.92 -19.85 12.31
N SER A 270 -7.02 -19.57 11.36
CA SER A 270 -7.24 -19.81 9.94
C SER A 270 -5.88 -19.93 9.22
N HIS A 271 -5.88 -20.50 8.01
CA HIS A 271 -4.68 -20.52 7.17
C HIS A 271 -5.04 -20.44 5.69
N LYS A 272 -4.10 -19.96 4.87
CA LYS A 272 -4.23 -19.86 3.42
C LYS A 272 -2.90 -20.12 2.74
N ARG A 273 -2.86 -21.10 1.83
CA ARG A 273 -1.69 -21.33 0.96
C ARG A 273 -1.80 -20.49 -0.30
N VAL A 274 -0.71 -19.81 -0.66
CA VAL A 274 -0.56 -19.04 -1.90
C VAL A 274 0.81 -19.38 -2.49
N ASN A 275 0.86 -20.15 -3.57
CA ASN A 275 2.11 -20.62 -4.18
C ASN A 275 3.03 -21.34 -3.15
N ASP A 276 4.26 -20.85 -3.02
CA ASP A 276 5.30 -21.31 -2.09
C ASP A 276 5.20 -20.65 -0.70
N LYS A 277 4.06 -20.01 -0.40
CA LYS A 277 3.83 -19.33 0.88
C LYS A 277 2.61 -19.91 1.58
N LEU A 278 2.69 -19.99 2.91
CA LEU A 278 1.55 -20.30 3.77
C LEU A 278 1.34 -19.14 4.74
N ILE A 279 0.18 -18.52 4.68
CA ILE A 279 -0.27 -17.51 5.63
C ILE A 279 -1.02 -18.23 6.74
N ILE A 280 -0.62 -18.02 7.98
CA ILE A 280 -1.29 -18.58 9.17
C ILE A 280 -1.77 -17.44 10.04
N GLU A 281 -3.05 -17.43 10.37
CA GLU A 281 -3.64 -16.55 11.37
C GLU A 281 -3.66 -17.25 12.73
N LEU A 282 -3.09 -16.61 13.75
CA LEU A 282 -2.94 -17.11 15.10
C LEU A 282 -4.02 -16.56 16.03
N ASN A 283 -4.35 -17.32 17.07
CA ASN A 283 -5.41 -16.98 18.02
C ASN A 283 -5.06 -15.81 18.96
N ASP A 284 -3.78 -15.59 19.25
CA ASP A 284 -3.31 -14.58 20.20
C ASP A 284 -1.91 -14.02 19.86
N ILE A 285 -1.62 -12.87 20.49
CA ILE A 285 -0.42 -12.07 20.26
C ILE A 285 0.85 -12.72 20.82
N ASN A 286 0.76 -13.46 21.93
CA ASN A 286 1.94 -14.04 22.57
C ASN A 286 2.55 -15.12 21.66
N HIS A 287 1.70 -15.97 21.07
CA HIS A 287 2.17 -16.96 20.09
C HIS A 287 2.66 -16.32 18.79
N PHE A 288 2.08 -15.19 18.39
CA PHE A 288 2.60 -14.42 17.27
C PHE A 288 4.02 -13.93 17.51
N HIS A 289 4.29 -13.30 18.65
CA HIS A 289 5.65 -12.89 19.01
C HIS A 289 6.59 -14.08 19.17
N GLU A 290 6.15 -15.18 19.80
CA GLU A 290 6.94 -16.43 19.88
C GLU A 290 7.35 -16.95 18.48
N CYS A 291 6.42 -16.94 17.52
CA CYS A 291 6.70 -17.35 16.15
C CYS A 291 7.73 -16.43 15.47
N LEU A 292 7.65 -15.12 15.72
CA LEU A 292 8.60 -14.15 15.16
C LEU A 292 9.99 -14.27 15.79
N ASP A 293 10.07 -14.48 17.09
CA ASP A 293 11.33 -14.66 17.82
C ASP A 293 12.08 -15.92 17.37
N ILE A 294 11.32 -16.98 17.07
CA ILE A 294 11.87 -18.23 16.53
C ILE A 294 12.37 -18.03 15.09
N GLY A 295 11.66 -17.24 14.28
CA GLY A 295 12.07 -16.83 12.94
C GLY A 295 12.10 -17.93 11.87
N GLY A 296 12.05 -19.22 12.25
CA GLY A 296 11.97 -20.34 11.33
C GLY A 296 12.02 -21.71 11.99
N PHE A 297 11.64 -22.75 11.25
CA PHE A 297 11.63 -24.14 11.70
C PHE A 297 11.83 -25.09 10.51
N GLY A 298 12.03 -26.38 10.77
CA GLY A 298 12.21 -27.39 9.71
C GLY A 298 11.05 -28.37 9.65
N ILE A 299 10.65 -28.78 8.44
CA ILE A 299 9.78 -29.94 8.19
C ILE A 299 10.40 -30.82 7.12
N ASP A 300 10.45 -32.12 7.39
CA ASP A 300 11.05 -33.12 6.49
C ASP A 300 12.49 -32.73 6.05
N GLY A 301 13.26 -32.10 6.96
CA GLY A 301 14.62 -31.63 6.70
C GLY A 301 14.73 -30.33 5.88
N LYS A 302 13.61 -29.69 5.51
CA LYS A 302 13.57 -28.45 4.73
C LYS A 302 13.32 -27.23 5.64
N PRO A 303 14.12 -26.16 5.55
CA PRO A 303 13.94 -24.97 6.37
C PRO A 303 12.76 -24.13 5.87
N LEU A 304 11.96 -23.65 6.81
CA LEU A 304 10.82 -22.77 6.64
C LEU A 304 11.05 -21.51 7.48
N ALA A 305 11.15 -20.35 6.84
CA ALA A 305 11.25 -19.08 7.56
C ALA A 305 9.85 -18.61 7.99
N ILE A 306 9.78 -18.00 9.17
CA ILE A 306 8.60 -17.33 9.69
C ILE A 306 8.86 -15.82 9.62
N LYS A 307 7.94 -15.09 9.01
CA LYS A 307 7.97 -13.62 8.93
C LYS A 307 6.60 -13.05 9.33
N PRO A 308 6.52 -11.81 9.81
CA PRO A 308 5.22 -11.16 9.97
C PRO A 308 4.53 -11.07 8.61
N HIS A 309 3.25 -11.42 8.55
CA HIS A 309 2.48 -11.24 7.32
C HIS A 309 2.14 -9.77 7.16
N THR A 310 2.87 -9.10 6.28
CA THR A 310 2.48 -7.81 5.72
C THR A 310 1.92 -8.07 4.32
N ARG A 311 0.85 -7.38 3.94
CA ARG A 311 0.32 -7.47 2.56
C ARG A 311 1.39 -7.14 1.51
N VAL A 312 2.37 -6.31 1.89
CA VAL A 312 3.55 -5.94 1.09
C VAL A 312 4.52 -7.10 0.78
N SER A 313 4.35 -8.27 1.39
CA SER A 313 5.20 -9.43 1.10
C SER A 313 4.83 -10.21 -0.17
N ASP A 314 3.76 -9.85 -0.88
CA ASP A 314 3.49 -10.36 -2.23
C ASP A 314 3.79 -9.29 -3.30
N PRO A 315 5.06 -9.22 -3.78
CA PRO A 315 5.44 -8.23 -4.77
C PRO A 315 4.60 -8.31 -6.04
N ASP A 316 4.00 -9.46 -6.36
CA ASP A 316 3.11 -9.60 -7.54
C ASP A 316 1.84 -8.73 -7.47
N SER A 317 1.46 -8.29 -6.26
CA SER A 317 0.30 -7.43 -6.02
C SER A 317 0.67 -5.95 -5.78
N CYS A 318 1.94 -5.65 -5.55
CA CYS A 318 2.42 -4.32 -5.19
C CYS A 318 2.93 -3.55 -6.41
N GLU A 319 2.61 -2.26 -6.47
CA GLU A 319 3.16 -1.33 -7.43
C GLU A 319 4.58 -0.92 -7.05
N LEU A 320 5.51 -0.95 -8.01
CA LEU A 320 6.87 -0.47 -7.87
C LEU A 320 6.89 1.03 -7.55
N ASP A 321 7.20 1.43 -6.33
CA ASP A 321 7.14 2.82 -5.87
C ASP A 321 8.27 3.22 -4.90
N ALA A 322 8.22 4.44 -4.35
CA ALA A 322 9.25 4.94 -3.43
C ALA A 322 9.35 4.13 -2.13
N LEU A 323 8.25 3.53 -1.69
CA LEU A 323 8.17 2.81 -0.41
C LEU A 323 8.74 1.40 -0.49
N ASN A 324 8.77 0.80 -1.68
CA ASN A 324 9.28 -0.56 -1.88
C ASN A 324 10.46 -0.67 -2.84
N TRP A 325 10.84 0.42 -3.52
CA TRP A 325 11.95 0.36 -4.46
C TRP A 325 12.75 1.66 -4.59
N TYR A 326 12.15 2.73 -5.14
CA TYR A 326 12.96 3.84 -5.68
C TYR A 326 13.79 4.60 -4.63
N ASP A 327 13.30 4.77 -3.40
CA ASP A 327 14.04 5.45 -2.33
C ASP A 327 14.53 4.47 -1.25
N THR A 328 14.49 3.17 -1.54
CA THR A 328 14.85 2.07 -0.63
C THR A 328 15.79 1.09 -1.37
N ASP A 329 15.28 -0.07 -1.79
CA ASP A 329 16.07 -1.17 -2.36
C ASP A 329 16.90 -0.75 -3.59
N MET A 330 16.40 0.22 -4.39
CA MET A 330 17.12 0.70 -5.57
C MET A 330 18.43 1.42 -5.23
N LEU A 331 18.58 1.98 -4.03
CA LEU A 331 19.81 2.66 -3.63
C LEU A 331 20.96 1.67 -3.32
N ASP A 332 20.61 0.42 -3.04
CA ASP A 332 21.57 -0.64 -2.71
C ASP A 332 22.11 -1.36 -3.96
N ILE A 333 21.50 -1.14 -5.13
CA ILE A 333 21.92 -1.80 -6.37
C ILE A 333 22.98 -0.97 -7.10
N LYS A 334 23.96 -1.66 -7.68
CA LYS A 334 24.84 -1.03 -8.67
C LYS A 334 24.01 -0.73 -9.93
N PRO A 335 24.22 0.40 -10.62
CA PRO A 335 23.57 0.70 -11.88
C PRO A 335 24.14 -0.19 -12.99
N ASP A 336 23.82 -1.47 -12.94
CA ASP A 336 24.21 -2.51 -13.87
C ASP A 336 23.23 -3.68 -13.74
N ILE A 337 22.41 -3.88 -14.77
CA ILE A 337 21.37 -4.93 -14.76
C ILE A 337 21.95 -6.34 -14.52
N THR A 338 23.23 -6.58 -14.85
CA THR A 338 23.86 -7.89 -14.72
C THR A 338 23.91 -8.38 -13.28
N THR A 339 23.83 -7.46 -12.31
CA THR A 339 23.77 -7.78 -10.88
C THR A 339 22.48 -8.50 -10.46
N ILE A 340 21.39 -8.31 -11.21
CA ILE A 340 20.04 -8.79 -10.85
C ILE A 340 19.48 -9.77 -11.88
N ILE A 341 19.92 -9.69 -13.14
CA ILE A 341 19.25 -10.35 -14.26
C ILE A 341 19.11 -11.88 -14.13
N ASN A 342 20.05 -12.51 -13.43
CA ASN A 342 20.06 -13.96 -13.21
C ASN A 342 19.15 -14.42 -12.07
N ASP A 343 18.72 -13.51 -11.19
CA ASP A 343 17.76 -13.81 -10.13
C ASP A 343 16.33 -13.57 -10.63
N HIS A 344 15.71 -14.62 -11.18
CA HIS A 344 14.36 -14.53 -11.72
C HIS A 344 13.28 -14.31 -10.65
N GLN A 345 13.60 -14.52 -9.37
CA GLN A 345 12.70 -14.33 -8.25
C GLN A 345 12.86 -12.96 -7.58
N HIS A 346 13.79 -12.14 -8.06
CA HIS A 346 14.05 -10.81 -7.54
C HIS A 346 12.77 -9.96 -7.50
N PRO A 347 12.48 -9.23 -6.39
CA PRO A 347 11.26 -8.43 -6.24
C PRO A 347 10.93 -7.50 -7.41
N ILE A 348 11.93 -6.86 -8.03
CA ILE A 348 11.76 -6.02 -9.23
C ILE A 348 11.04 -6.70 -10.40
N PHE A 349 11.21 -8.02 -10.59
CA PHE A 349 10.52 -8.75 -11.66
C PHE A 349 9.10 -9.15 -11.28
N ARG A 350 8.72 -8.97 -10.02
CA ARG A 350 7.43 -9.35 -9.45
C ARG A 350 6.52 -8.14 -9.26
N PHE A 351 7.08 -7.02 -8.82
CA PHE A 351 6.35 -5.75 -8.70
C PHE A 351 5.62 -5.36 -10.00
N LYS A 352 4.40 -4.84 -9.83
CA LYS A 352 3.63 -4.20 -10.90
C LYS A 352 4.30 -2.87 -11.24
N TRP A 353 4.48 -2.59 -12.53
CA TRP A 353 5.06 -1.32 -12.95
C TRP A 353 4.13 -0.14 -12.60
N ASN A 354 4.66 0.89 -11.93
CA ASN A 354 3.95 2.16 -11.72
C ASN A 354 4.58 3.25 -12.59
N ALA A 355 4.01 3.47 -13.76
CA ALA A 355 4.50 4.45 -14.71
C ALA A 355 4.44 5.88 -14.17
N GLN A 356 3.39 6.22 -13.41
CA GLN A 356 3.21 7.56 -12.88
C GLN A 356 4.29 7.91 -11.86
N ASN A 357 4.59 7.01 -10.93
CA ASN A 357 5.63 7.23 -9.93
C ASN A 357 7.02 7.22 -10.56
N PHE A 358 7.29 6.34 -11.54
CA PHE A 358 8.51 6.41 -12.33
C PHE A 358 8.71 7.80 -12.97
N LEU A 359 7.69 8.32 -13.65
CA LEU A 359 7.74 9.64 -14.28
C LEU A 359 7.99 10.75 -13.27
N GLN A 360 7.34 10.70 -12.10
CA GLN A 360 7.59 11.64 -11.01
C GLN A 360 9.05 11.62 -10.56
N GLN A 361 9.62 10.43 -10.33
CA GLN A 361 11.02 10.29 -9.90
C GLN A 361 12.00 10.73 -11.00
N MET A 362 11.73 10.39 -12.25
CA MET A 362 12.54 10.83 -13.38
C MET A 362 12.50 12.35 -13.57
N ASN A 363 11.33 12.98 -13.42
CA ASN A 363 11.19 14.44 -13.49
C ASN A 363 11.91 15.15 -12.35
N LYS A 364 11.81 14.62 -11.12
CA LYS A 364 12.58 15.12 -9.96
C LYS A 364 14.08 15.05 -10.24
N ALA A 365 14.57 13.92 -10.76
CA ALA A 365 15.97 13.77 -11.13
C ALA A 365 16.36 14.70 -12.30
N ALA A 366 15.47 14.94 -13.26
CA ALA A 366 15.69 15.85 -14.39
C ALA A 366 15.79 17.33 -13.97
N ALA A 367 15.02 17.74 -12.96
CA ALA A 367 15.01 19.12 -12.45
C ALA A 367 16.33 19.55 -11.80
N ILE A 368 17.15 18.59 -11.35
CA ILE A 368 18.46 18.86 -10.76
C ILE A 368 19.53 18.74 -11.87
N PRO A 369 20.26 19.82 -12.22
CA PRO A 369 21.35 19.74 -13.17
C PRO A 369 22.43 18.78 -12.66
N ALA A 370 22.83 17.80 -13.48
CA ALA A 370 23.85 16.84 -13.08
C ALA A 370 25.21 17.53 -12.96
N LYS A 371 25.79 17.52 -11.75
CA LYS A 371 27.19 17.88 -11.51
C LYS A 371 28.01 16.60 -11.37
N GLY A 372 28.38 15.99 -12.50
CA GLY A 372 29.12 14.73 -12.53
C GLY A 372 28.25 13.51 -12.78
N TYR A 373 28.65 12.36 -12.23
CA TYR A 373 27.96 11.08 -12.44
C TYR A 373 26.58 11.07 -11.78
N ASP A 374 25.55 10.89 -12.59
CA ASP A 374 24.15 10.96 -12.18
C ASP A 374 23.60 9.58 -11.81
N LEU A 375 23.99 9.08 -10.63
CA LEU A 375 23.61 7.76 -10.15
C LEU A 375 22.08 7.55 -10.19
N THR A 376 21.30 8.56 -9.77
CA THR A 376 19.84 8.48 -9.71
C THR A 376 19.22 8.22 -11.08
N ARG A 377 19.59 8.99 -12.12
CA ARG A 377 19.04 8.75 -13.48
C ARG A 377 19.48 7.41 -14.05
N HIS A 378 20.70 6.97 -13.76
CA HIS A 378 21.18 5.66 -14.18
C HIS A 378 20.35 4.53 -13.54
N LEU A 379 20.14 4.57 -12.22
CA LEU A 379 19.33 3.58 -11.50
C LEU A 379 17.88 3.54 -11.97
N LEU A 380 17.28 4.71 -12.24
CA LEU A 380 15.93 4.79 -12.79
C LEU A 380 15.84 4.11 -14.17
N ARG A 381 16.81 4.35 -15.06
CA ARG A 381 16.86 3.71 -16.39
C ARG A 381 17.16 2.21 -16.32
N VAL A 382 18.01 1.78 -15.39
CA VAL A 382 18.26 0.36 -15.07
C VAL A 382 16.95 -0.32 -14.67
N THR A 383 16.16 0.34 -13.83
CA THR A 383 14.86 -0.17 -13.37
C THR A 383 13.87 -0.34 -14.53
N VAL A 384 13.85 0.58 -15.51
CA VAL A 384 13.06 0.42 -16.75
C VAL A 384 13.51 -0.82 -17.53
N MET A 385 14.83 -1.01 -17.72
CA MET A 385 15.33 -2.16 -18.47
C MET A 385 14.96 -3.49 -17.78
N LEU A 386 15.11 -3.57 -16.46
CA LEU A 386 14.73 -4.75 -15.68
C LEU A 386 13.22 -5.04 -15.79
N ASN A 387 12.39 -4.00 -15.75
CA ASN A 387 10.95 -4.16 -16.00
C ASN A 387 10.65 -4.67 -17.42
N THR A 388 11.34 -4.17 -18.44
CA THR A 388 11.19 -4.63 -19.83
C THR A 388 11.59 -6.10 -19.98
N ILE A 389 12.71 -6.51 -19.38
CA ILE A 389 13.13 -7.92 -19.34
C ILE A 389 12.08 -8.78 -18.65
N GLY A 390 11.58 -8.36 -17.48
CA GLY A 390 10.53 -9.06 -16.74
C GLY A 390 9.26 -9.23 -17.58
N THR A 391 8.84 -8.16 -18.25
CA THR A 391 7.68 -8.12 -19.15
C THR A 391 7.84 -9.10 -20.31
N LEU A 392 9.01 -9.17 -20.94
CA LEU A 392 9.28 -10.07 -22.05
C LEU A 392 9.36 -11.54 -21.61
N ARG A 393 9.94 -11.81 -20.45
CA ARG A 393 9.93 -13.16 -19.83
C ARG A 393 8.50 -13.64 -19.56
N LYS A 394 7.65 -12.77 -19.02
CA LYS A 394 6.23 -13.05 -18.75
C LYS A 394 5.38 -13.08 -20.03
N LYS A 395 5.85 -12.50 -21.13
CA LYS A 395 5.13 -12.31 -22.41
C LYS A 395 3.83 -11.51 -22.26
N GLN A 396 3.73 -10.72 -21.19
CA GLN A 396 2.57 -9.89 -20.88
C GLN A 396 2.94 -8.80 -19.88
N TYR A 397 2.17 -7.72 -19.87
CA TYR A 397 2.25 -6.65 -18.88
C TYR A 397 0.85 -6.08 -18.63
N THR A 398 0.72 -5.20 -17.64
CA THR A 398 -0.56 -4.57 -17.28
C THR A 398 -0.44 -3.05 -17.40
N VAL A 399 -1.47 -2.40 -17.94
CA VAL A 399 -1.64 -0.94 -17.99
C VAL A 399 -3.05 -0.64 -17.50
N ASP A 400 -3.21 0.21 -16.49
CA ASP A 400 -4.52 0.58 -15.92
C ASP A 400 -5.39 -0.66 -15.63
N ASP A 401 -4.80 -1.64 -14.94
CA ASP A 401 -5.36 -2.97 -14.64
C ASP A 401 -5.78 -3.83 -15.85
N THR A 402 -5.53 -3.37 -17.07
CA THR A 402 -5.76 -4.10 -18.31
C THR A 402 -4.54 -4.94 -18.67
N LEU A 403 -4.74 -6.25 -18.77
CA LEU A 403 -3.69 -7.19 -19.17
C LEU A 403 -3.44 -7.13 -20.68
N VAL A 404 -2.21 -6.79 -21.08
CA VAL A 404 -1.73 -6.80 -22.46
C VAL A 404 -0.85 -8.02 -22.67
N LYS A 405 -1.27 -8.94 -23.55
CA LYS A 405 -0.45 -10.07 -24.00
C LYS A 405 0.43 -9.66 -25.17
N LEU A 406 1.72 -9.97 -25.09
CA LEU A 406 2.68 -9.66 -26.13
C LEU A 406 2.64 -10.71 -27.24
N LYS A 407 2.52 -10.25 -28.48
CA LYS A 407 2.69 -11.08 -29.68
C LYS A 407 4.15 -11.03 -30.10
N LEU A 408 4.95 -11.89 -29.48
CA LEU A 408 6.39 -11.94 -29.70
C LEU A 408 6.70 -12.82 -30.92
N GLU A 409 7.13 -12.19 -32.00
CA GLU A 409 7.61 -12.89 -33.20
C GLU A 409 9.10 -13.24 -33.07
N ARG A 410 9.55 -14.18 -33.90
CA ARG A 410 10.98 -14.50 -34.02
C ARG A 410 11.64 -13.39 -34.85
N MET A 411 12.67 -12.77 -34.29
CA MET A 411 13.45 -11.74 -34.98
C MET A 411 14.43 -12.37 -35.97
N GLN A 412 14.63 -11.70 -37.09
CA GLN A 412 15.71 -12.00 -38.02
C GLN A 412 16.66 -10.80 -38.01
N THR A 413 17.90 -11.05 -37.62
CA THR A 413 18.97 -10.06 -37.57
C THR A 413 19.96 -10.35 -38.68
N ILE A 414 20.20 -9.39 -39.56
CA ILE A 414 21.06 -9.59 -40.74
C ILE A 414 22.23 -8.60 -40.68
N GLY A 415 23.43 -9.14 -40.48
CA GLY A 415 24.67 -8.39 -40.57
C GLY A 415 25.20 -8.29 -42.00
N TYR A 416 25.66 -7.10 -42.36
CA TYR A 416 26.38 -6.77 -43.57
C TYR A 416 27.75 -6.21 -43.17
N ASN A 417 28.76 -6.56 -43.95
CA ASN A 417 30.09 -5.98 -43.82
C ASN A 417 30.57 -5.42 -45.16
N HIS A 418 31.76 -4.83 -45.17
CA HIS A 418 32.36 -4.23 -46.38
C HIS A 418 32.51 -5.20 -47.55
N GLN A 419 32.42 -6.52 -47.32
CA GLN A 419 32.51 -7.54 -48.35
C GLN A 419 31.14 -8.04 -48.81
N SER A 420 30.06 -7.76 -48.07
CA SER A 420 28.70 -8.14 -48.44
C SER A 420 28.30 -7.47 -49.75
N LYS A 421 27.85 -8.26 -50.73
CA LYS A 421 27.44 -7.76 -52.05
C LYS A 421 25.99 -8.09 -52.32
N LEU A 422 25.09 -7.12 -52.39
CA LEU A 422 23.70 -7.39 -52.78
C LEU A 422 23.65 -7.89 -54.23
N PHE A 423 23.41 -9.19 -54.43
CA PHE A 423 23.15 -9.75 -55.76
C PHE A 423 21.66 -9.78 -56.01
N THR A 424 21.20 -8.92 -56.92
CA THR A 424 19.86 -9.06 -57.49
C THR A 424 19.87 -10.22 -58.48
N ARG A 425 18.87 -11.13 -58.41
CA ARG A 425 18.69 -12.23 -59.38
C ARG A 425 18.52 -11.75 -60.84
N LYS A 426 18.40 -10.44 -61.04
CA LYS A 426 18.28 -9.75 -62.33
C LYS A 426 19.32 -8.63 -62.36
N THR A 427 19.97 -8.42 -63.51
CA THR A 427 20.74 -7.20 -63.76
C THR A 427 19.76 -6.03 -63.73
N LEU A 428 19.87 -5.16 -62.72
CA LEU A 428 19.08 -3.94 -62.64
C LEU A 428 19.68 -2.91 -63.60
N SER A 429 18.93 -2.56 -64.64
CA SER A 429 19.17 -1.37 -65.45
C SER A 429 18.89 -0.13 -64.59
N GLN A 430 19.56 1.00 -64.87
CA GLN A 430 19.20 2.29 -64.24
C GLN A 430 17.72 2.64 -64.44
N THR A 431 17.11 2.14 -65.52
CA THR A 431 15.67 2.28 -65.80
C THR A 431 14.77 1.40 -64.94
N ASP A 432 15.30 0.36 -64.28
CA ASP A 432 14.56 -0.48 -63.32
C ASP A 432 14.40 0.23 -61.97
N PHE A 433 15.21 1.25 -61.68
CA PHE A 433 15.04 2.14 -60.54
C PHE A 433 13.98 3.21 -60.85
N GLN A 434 12.76 2.80 -61.17
CA GLN A 434 11.64 3.73 -61.11
C GLN A 434 11.39 4.06 -59.65
N THR A 435 11.43 5.34 -59.29
CA THR A 435 11.02 5.77 -57.95
C THR A 435 9.58 5.30 -57.74
N PRO A 436 9.32 4.40 -56.76
CA PRO A 436 8.01 3.78 -56.57
C PRO A 436 6.92 4.80 -56.21
N TYR A 437 7.33 6.03 -55.87
CA TYR A 437 6.47 7.14 -55.54
C TYR A 437 6.91 8.41 -56.28
N PRO A 438 5.98 9.28 -56.68
CA PRO A 438 6.27 10.49 -57.44
C PRO A 438 6.94 11.59 -56.58
N LYS A 439 6.89 11.48 -55.26
CA LYS A 439 7.43 12.49 -54.32
C LYS A 439 7.78 11.86 -52.97
N THR A 440 8.89 12.30 -52.39
CA THR A 440 9.25 12.06 -50.98
C THR A 440 8.90 13.29 -50.16
N THR A 441 8.18 13.11 -49.05
CA THR A 441 7.90 14.18 -48.08
C THR A 441 8.92 14.08 -46.95
N VAL A 442 9.61 15.19 -46.66
CA VAL A 442 10.58 15.28 -45.57
C VAL A 442 10.02 16.20 -44.49
N GLN A 443 10.11 15.78 -43.23
CA GLN A 443 9.64 16.53 -42.07
C GLN A 443 10.71 16.46 -40.97
N VAL A 444 10.90 17.57 -40.27
CA VAL A 444 11.74 17.65 -39.07
C VAL A 444 10.82 17.95 -37.90
N VAL A 445 10.87 17.10 -36.88
CA VAL A 445 10.00 17.17 -35.71
C VAL A 445 10.83 16.96 -34.45
N GLU A 446 10.50 17.69 -33.38
CA GLU A 446 11.08 17.52 -32.06
C GLU A 446 10.27 16.47 -31.30
N GLU A 447 10.55 15.20 -31.57
CA GLU A 447 9.80 14.09 -30.99
C GLU A 447 10.70 12.86 -30.77
N ASP A 448 10.38 12.04 -29.77
CA ASP A 448 11.06 10.77 -29.54
C ASP A 448 10.80 9.79 -30.70
N CYS A 449 11.85 9.07 -31.10
CA CYS A 449 11.78 8.23 -32.30
C CYS A 449 10.77 7.08 -32.20
N LEU A 450 10.52 6.53 -31.01
CA LEU A 450 9.52 5.48 -30.80
C LEU A 450 8.10 6.04 -30.72
N VAL A 451 7.94 7.25 -30.19
CA VAL A 451 6.65 7.96 -30.20
C VAL A 451 6.23 8.25 -31.65
N LEU A 452 7.15 8.78 -32.47
CA LEU A 452 6.87 9.00 -33.90
C LEU A 452 6.63 7.68 -34.66
N TYR A 453 7.38 6.62 -34.34
CA TYR A 453 7.18 5.30 -34.93
C TYR A 453 5.75 4.78 -34.67
N GLU A 454 5.28 4.87 -33.42
CA GLU A 454 3.94 4.48 -33.02
C GLU A 454 2.86 5.31 -33.74
N GLN A 455 3.03 6.63 -33.81
CA GLN A 455 2.11 7.52 -34.54
C GLN A 455 2.01 7.17 -36.03
N LEU A 456 3.12 6.77 -36.67
CA LEU A 456 3.12 6.34 -38.06
C LEU A 456 2.46 4.97 -38.25
N MET A 457 2.69 4.02 -37.34
CA MET A 457 2.02 2.72 -37.31
C MET A 457 0.50 2.86 -37.16
N ALA A 458 0.04 3.74 -36.25
CA ALA A 458 -1.37 4.06 -36.06
C ALA A 458 -2.05 4.61 -37.33
N LYS A 459 -1.27 5.22 -38.23
CA LYS A 459 -1.71 5.69 -39.56
C LYS A 459 -1.60 4.61 -40.66
N GLY A 460 -1.38 3.35 -40.29
CA GLY A 460 -1.25 2.21 -41.21
C GLY A 460 0.05 2.21 -42.02
N ARG A 461 1.09 2.93 -41.59
CA ARG A 461 2.42 2.91 -42.23
C ARG A 461 3.25 1.73 -41.71
N ARG A 462 4.34 1.42 -42.43
CA ARG A 462 5.37 0.43 -42.03
C ARG A 462 6.72 1.15 -41.92
N PRO A 463 6.95 1.91 -40.84
CA PRO A 463 8.16 2.72 -40.70
C PRO A 463 9.40 1.84 -40.49
N LEU A 464 10.54 2.30 -41.01
CA LEU A 464 11.87 1.81 -40.67
C LEU A 464 12.51 2.82 -39.73
N LEU A 465 13.11 2.33 -38.64
CA LEU A 465 13.76 3.15 -37.63
C LEU A 465 15.27 2.98 -37.72
N LEU A 466 16.00 4.09 -37.84
CA LEU A 466 17.46 4.09 -37.73
C LEU A 466 17.87 4.04 -36.25
N ASN A 467 18.62 3.03 -35.87
CA ASN A 467 19.34 3.01 -34.60
C ASN A 467 20.65 3.79 -34.73
N MET A 468 20.89 4.79 -33.88
CA MET A 468 22.16 5.50 -33.80
C MET A 468 23.16 4.67 -32.98
N ALA A 469 23.52 3.51 -33.54
CA ALA A 469 24.20 2.44 -32.83
C ALA A 469 25.63 2.79 -32.41
N ASN A 470 26.02 2.39 -31.20
CA ASN A 470 27.39 2.35 -30.75
C ASN A 470 28.19 1.36 -31.61
N ALA A 471 29.41 1.69 -32.03
CA ALA A 471 30.18 0.83 -32.94
C ALA A 471 30.76 -0.44 -32.28
N THR A 472 30.92 -0.47 -30.95
CA THR A 472 31.67 -1.50 -30.26
C THR A 472 30.82 -2.39 -29.36
N SER A 473 29.72 -1.88 -28.82
CA SER A 473 28.89 -2.57 -27.83
C SER A 473 27.41 -2.54 -28.23
N PRO A 474 26.72 -3.69 -28.26
CA PRO A 474 25.30 -3.74 -28.60
C PRO A 474 24.48 -2.95 -27.58
N GLY A 475 23.69 -1.97 -28.04
CA GLY A 475 22.84 -1.19 -27.16
C GLY A 475 23.59 -0.14 -26.35
N GLY A 476 24.87 0.13 -26.64
CA GLY A 476 25.66 1.12 -25.91
C GLY A 476 25.73 0.83 -24.41
N GLY A 477 25.38 1.83 -23.59
CA GLY A 477 25.42 1.75 -22.13
C GLY A 477 24.11 1.36 -21.47
N TYR A 478 23.17 0.73 -22.19
CA TYR A 478 21.80 0.52 -21.69
C TYR A 478 21.76 -0.29 -20.38
N ARG A 479 22.67 -1.27 -20.25
CA ARG A 479 22.83 -2.11 -19.05
C ARG A 479 23.16 -1.29 -17.80
N LYS A 480 23.83 -0.15 -17.98
CA LYS A 480 24.32 0.72 -16.92
C LYS A 480 23.47 1.96 -16.68
N GLY A 481 22.38 2.11 -17.43
CA GLY A 481 21.48 3.26 -17.30
C GLY A 481 21.89 4.49 -18.12
N ASP A 482 22.68 4.31 -19.18
CA ASP A 482 23.02 5.42 -20.08
C ASP A 482 21.79 5.87 -20.90
N GLY A 483 21.81 7.12 -21.36
CA GLY A 483 20.61 7.87 -21.74
C GLY A 483 20.52 8.34 -23.18
N ALA A 484 21.13 7.66 -24.15
CA ALA A 484 21.01 8.06 -25.56
C ALA A 484 19.87 7.29 -26.28
N GLN A 485 19.75 7.54 -27.58
CA GLN A 485 18.66 7.02 -28.40
C GLN A 485 18.67 5.49 -28.49
N GLU A 486 19.83 4.90 -28.74
CA GLU A 486 20.00 3.45 -28.80
C GLU A 486 19.55 2.78 -27.49
N GLU A 487 20.01 3.28 -26.34
CA GLU A 487 19.64 2.71 -25.05
C GLU A 487 18.13 2.82 -24.78
N ASN A 488 17.50 3.91 -25.26
CA ASN A 488 16.05 4.08 -25.14
C ASN A 488 15.29 3.04 -25.98
N ILE A 489 15.76 2.74 -27.19
CA ILE A 489 15.18 1.67 -28.03
C ILE A 489 15.27 0.33 -27.30
N PHE A 490 16.44 -0.01 -26.74
CA PHE A 490 16.64 -1.26 -25.99
C PHE A 490 15.71 -1.37 -24.78
N ARG A 491 15.47 -0.26 -24.06
CA ARG A 491 14.60 -0.23 -22.88
C ARG A 491 13.12 -0.32 -23.20
N ARG A 492 12.67 0.09 -24.39
CA ARG A 492 11.24 0.20 -24.73
C ARG A 492 10.79 -0.81 -25.79
N SER A 493 11.62 -1.78 -26.12
CA SER A 493 11.33 -2.84 -27.08
C SER A 493 12.02 -4.15 -26.69
N ASP A 494 11.83 -5.19 -27.48
CA ASP A 494 12.55 -6.46 -27.36
C ASP A 494 13.83 -6.50 -28.22
N TYR A 495 14.28 -5.34 -28.72
CA TYR A 495 15.41 -5.23 -29.66
C TYR A 495 16.73 -5.82 -29.13
N TYR A 496 16.93 -5.88 -27.82
CA TYR A 496 18.13 -6.53 -27.25
C TYR A 496 18.23 -8.01 -27.64
N HIS A 497 17.11 -8.71 -27.91
CA HIS A 497 17.15 -10.09 -28.40
C HIS A 497 17.84 -10.23 -29.76
N SER A 498 17.80 -9.17 -30.58
CA SER A 498 18.46 -9.11 -31.87
C SER A 498 19.98 -9.10 -31.71
N LEU A 499 20.50 -8.22 -30.82
CA LEU A 499 21.91 -7.84 -30.81
C LEU A 499 22.71 -8.33 -29.59
N ASP A 500 22.09 -8.42 -28.41
CA ASP A 500 22.80 -8.75 -27.17
C ASP A 500 22.83 -10.28 -26.97
N GLY A 501 23.92 -10.93 -27.41
CA GLY A 501 24.06 -12.39 -27.38
C GLY A 501 24.10 -13.01 -25.98
N GLU A 502 24.42 -12.23 -24.96
CA GLU A 502 24.50 -12.71 -23.58
C GLU A 502 23.12 -12.77 -22.92
N LEU A 503 22.25 -11.80 -23.23
CA LEU A 503 20.90 -11.71 -22.63
C LEU A 503 19.79 -12.24 -23.54
N ALA A 504 20.04 -12.34 -24.84
CA ALA A 504 19.04 -12.80 -25.79
C ALA A 504 18.62 -14.26 -25.53
N ASP A 505 17.30 -14.48 -25.48
CA ASP A 505 16.71 -15.79 -25.74
C ASP A 505 16.98 -16.21 -27.18
N ARG A 506 17.84 -17.22 -27.36
CA ARG A 506 18.27 -17.76 -28.66
C ARG A 506 17.16 -18.39 -29.47
N THR A 507 16.05 -18.76 -28.84
CA THR A 507 14.89 -19.28 -29.56
C THR A 507 14.11 -18.17 -30.27
N ARG A 508 14.34 -16.91 -29.88
CA ARG A 508 13.61 -15.74 -30.36
C ARG A 508 14.33 -14.95 -31.43
N SER A 509 15.60 -15.21 -31.70
CA SER A 509 16.35 -14.51 -32.75
C SER A 509 17.10 -15.46 -33.66
N GLU A 510 17.11 -15.13 -34.95
CA GLU A 510 17.94 -15.75 -35.96
C GLU A 510 18.99 -14.74 -36.42
N ARG A 511 20.27 -15.05 -36.21
CA ARG A 511 21.38 -14.19 -36.61
C ARG A 511 22.00 -14.71 -37.89
N LEU A 512 21.90 -13.90 -38.93
CA LEU A 512 22.39 -14.19 -40.26
C LEU A 512 23.42 -13.14 -40.66
N TYR A 513 24.34 -13.53 -41.54
CA TYR A 513 25.24 -12.59 -42.18
C TYR A 513 25.25 -12.81 -43.68
N TYR A 514 25.49 -11.74 -44.40
CA TYR A 514 25.52 -11.76 -45.85
C TYR A 514 26.96 -11.98 -46.35
N THR A 515 27.20 -13.11 -47.00
CA THR A 515 28.53 -13.48 -47.48
C THR A 515 28.96 -12.65 -48.70
N PRO A 516 30.27 -12.60 -49.02
CA PRO A 516 30.77 -11.94 -50.22
C PRO A 516 30.21 -12.50 -51.55
N LYS A 517 29.61 -13.70 -51.49
CA LYS A 517 29.05 -14.42 -52.63
C LYS A 517 27.55 -14.21 -52.85
N GLY A 518 26.86 -13.44 -52.00
CA GLY A 518 25.41 -13.27 -52.17
C GLY A 518 24.54 -14.15 -51.28
N GLU A 519 25.15 -14.96 -50.43
CA GLU A 519 24.43 -15.98 -49.66
C GLU A 519 24.18 -15.49 -48.24
N LEU A 520 22.96 -15.64 -47.74
CA LEU A 520 22.63 -15.55 -46.33
C LEU A 520 23.11 -16.82 -45.62
N LYS A 521 23.96 -16.67 -44.61
CA LYS A 521 24.40 -17.79 -43.78
C LYS A 521 24.11 -17.51 -42.32
N GLN A 522 23.74 -18.58 -41.62
CA GLN A 522 23.63 -18.53 -40.18
C GLN A 522 25.01 -18.34 -39.57
N LEU A 523 25.10 -17.41 -38.63
CA LEU A 523 26.31 -17.21 -37.85
C LEU A 523 26.55 -18.47 -36.99
N LYS A 524 27.72 -19.11 -37.12
CA LYS A 524 28.06 -20.31 -36.34
C LYS A 524 28.68 -19.90 -34.99
N GLY A 525 28.08 -20.33 -33.88
CA GLY A 525 28.55 -20.04 -32.53
C GLY A 525 28.15 -18.64 -32.01
N PHE A 526 28.82 -18.16 -30.96
CA PHE A 526 28.66 -16.80 -30.41
C PHE A 526 29.39 -15.75 -31.28
N GLY A 527 29.26 -15.79 -32.60
CA GLY A 527 29.70 -14.65 -33.39
C GLY A 527 28.87 -13.44 -32.95
N ASP A 528 29.52 -12.36 -32.55
CA ASP A 528 28.83 -11.11 -32.29
C ASP A 528 28.93 -10.24 -33.54
N PHE A 529 27.88 -9.46 -33.83
CA PHE A 529 27.93 -8.41 -34.85
C PHE A 529 28.80 -7.22 -34.41
N TYR A 530 29.38 -7.32 -33.21
CA TYR A 530 30.15 -6.30 -32.54
C TYR A 530 31.58 -6.81 -32.24
N PRO A 531 32.60 -5.94 -32.34
CA PRO A 531 32.52 -4.58 -32.86
C PRO A 531 32.11 -4.56 -34.35
N MET A 532 31.34 -3.55 -34.74
CA MET A 532 30.90 -3.39 -36.13
C MET A 532 32.10 -3.08 -37.03
N GLU A 533 32.18 -3.77 -38.16
CA GLU A 533 33.19 -3.46 -39.18
C GLU A 533 32.95 -2.07 -39.80
N GLU A 534 34.02 -1.43 -40.26
CA GLU A 534 33.94 -0.20 -41.03
C GLU A 534 33.09 -0.42 -42.30
N PHE A 535 32.10 0.45 -42.54
CA PHE A 535 31.07 0.29 -43.58
C PHE A 535 30.16 -0.94 -43.43
N GLY A 536 30.13 -1.56 -42.25
CA GLY A 536 29.14 -2.57 -41.89
C GLY A 536 27.77 -1.97 -41.58
N GLY A 537 26.74 -2.82 -41.60
CA GLY A 537 25.37 -2.45 -41.23
C GLY A 537 24.63 -3.65 -40.68
N ILE A 538 23.68 -3.41 -39.76
CA ILE A 538 22.84 -4.46 -39.18
C ILE A 538 21.39 -4.07 -39.43
N TYR A 539 20.61 -5.02 -39.94
CA TYR A 539 19.18 -4.87 -40.20
C TYR A 539 18.36 -5.81 -39.33
#